data_AF-A0A0G1TI51-F1
#
_entry.id   AF-A0A0G1TI51-F1
#
_cell.length_a   1.000
_cell.length_b   1.000
_cell.length_c   1.000
_cell.angle_alpha   90.00
_cell.angle_beta   90.00
_cell.angle_gamma   90.00
#
_symmetry.space_group_name_H-M   'P 1'
#
loop_
_entity.id
_entity.type
_entity.pdbx_description
1 polymer ?
#
loop_
_entity_poly.entity_id
_entity_poly.type
_entity_poly.pdbx_seq_one_letter_code
_entity_poly.pdbx_strand_id
1 'polypeptide(L)' 'MVKIRLTRVGRKNDISFRIVVQDVRVARDGKVIVKAEKHNVFHRVGVAEAAVAAKKEAKATETKAA' A
#
# COMPACT_ATOMS: atom_id res chain seq x y z
N MET A 1 22.81 -10.71 -9.81
CA MET A 1 22.05 -10.21 -10.99
C MET A 1 20.89 -9.39 -10.46
N VAL A 2 20.67 -8.19 -11.01
CA VAL A 2 19.60 -7.28 -10.59
C VAL A 2 18.30 -7.61 -11.34
N LYS A 3 17.18 -7.66 -10.61
CA LYS A 3 15.83 -7.87 -11.16
C LYS A 3 14.82 -6.94 -10.51
N ILE A 4 13.75 -6.63 -11.24
CA ILE A 4 12.55 -6.00 -10.70
C ILE A 4 11.67 -7.11 -10.12
N ARG A 5 11.28 -7.00 -8.84
CA ARG A 5 10.49 -8.02 -8.13
C ARG A 5 9.50 -7.39 -7.14
N LEU A 6 8.52 -8.18 -6.71
CA LEU A 6 7.55 -7.77 -5.70
C LEU A 6 8.02 -8.18 -4.29
N THR A 7 8.00 -7.21 -3.38
CA THR A 7 8.24 -7.42 -1.95
C THR A 7 6.89 -7.39 -1.23
N ARG A 8 6.66 -8.35 -0.34
CA ARG A 8 5.43 -8.38 0.47
C ARG A 8 5.52 -7.31 1.54
N VAL A 9 4.53 -6.45 1.59
CA VAL A 9 4.36 -5.40 2.61
C VAL A 9 2.96 -5.51 3.20
N GLY A 10 2.73 -5.00 4.42
CA GLY A 10 1.41 -5.10 5.06
C GLY A 10 1.32 -6.21 6.12
N ARG A 11 0.09 -6.54 6.53
CA ARG A 11 -0.20 -7.40 7.69
C ARG A 11 -0.61 -8.81 7.26
N LYS A 12 -0.75 -9.71 8.23
CA LYS A 12 -1.41 -11.01 8.00
C LYS A 12 -2.85 -10.74 7.57
N ASN A 13 -3.30 -11.35 6.47
CA ASN A 13 -4.64 -11.18 5.85
C ASN A 13 -4.96 -9.81 5.24
N ASP A 14 -4.00 -8.87 5.25
CA ASP A 14 -4.09 -7.59 4.53
C ASP A 14 -2.75 -7.36 3.83
N ILE A 15 -2.56 -8.08 2.72
CA ILE A 15 -1.28 -8.16 2.01
C ILE A 15 -1.24 -7.06 0.97
N SER A 16 -0.17 -6.26 0.99
CA SER A 16 0.16 -5.29 -0.04
C SER A 16 1.48 -5.68 -0.70
N PHE A 17 1.76 -5.19 -1.89
CA PHE A 17 3.04 -5.45 -2.56
C PHE A 17 3.73 -4.15 -2.89
N ARG A 18 5.06 -4.18 -2.95
CA ARG A 18 5.88 -3.08 -3.43
C ARG A 18 6.76 -3.58 -4.56
N ILE A 19 6.79 -2.83 -5.66
CA ILE A 19 7.72 -3.07 -6.75
C ILE A 19 9.09 -2.57 -6.32
N VAL A 20 10.09 -3.45 -6.38
CA VAL A 20 11.46 -3.14 -5.97
C VAL A 20 12.47 -3.62 -7.00
N VAL A 21 13.57 -2.88 -7.13
CA VAL A 21 14.73 -3.30 -7.92
C VAL A 21 15.80 -3.82 -6.96
N GLN A 22 16.20 -5.09 -7.12
CA GLN A 22 17.08 -5.75 -6.16
C GLN A 22 17.92 -6.87 -6.80
N ASP A 23 19.10 -7.17 -6.24
CA ASP A 23 19.86 -8.37 -6.61
C ASP A 23 19.14 -9.64 -6.10
N VAL A 24 19.05 -10.65 -6.96
CA VAL A 24 18.38 -11.93 -6.69
C VAL A 24 18.94 -12.63 -5.46
N ARG A 25 20.25 -12.49 -5.18
CA ARG A 25 20.92 -13.16 -4.06
C ARG A 25 20.46 -12.67 -2.69
N VAL A 26 19.88 -11.49 -2.63
CA VAL A 26 19.41 -10.89 -1.39
C VAL A 26 18.03 -11.44 -1.05
N ALA A 27 17.73 -11.63 0.24
CA ALA A 27 16.39 -12.03 0.68
C ALA A 27 15.30 -11.09 0.13
N ARG A 28 14.11 -11.64 -0.16
CA ARG A 28 13.00 -10.93 -0.82
C ARG A 28 12.63 -9.60 -0.15
N ASP A 29 12.64 -9.59 1.18
CA ASP A 29 12.26 -8.43 1.99
C ASP A 29 13.50 -7.71 2.56
N GLY A 30 14.69 -8.02 2.03
CA GLY A 30 15.98 -7.50 2.46
C GLY A 30 16.41 -6.17 1.80
N LYS A 31 17.73 -5.95 1.69
CA LYS A 31 18.30 -4.67 1.22
C LYS A 31 17.92 -4.39 -0.24
N VAL A 32 17.27 -3.25 -0.47
CA VAL A 32 16.75 -2.80 -1.76
C VAL A 32 17.66 -1.73 -2.37
N ILE A 33 17.80 -1.72 -3.70
CA ILE A 33 18.59 -0.70 -4.42
C ILE A 33 17.72 0.54 -4.69
N VAL A 34 16.53 0.34 -5.26
CA VAL A 34 15.53 1.40 -5.53
C VAL A 34 14.13 0.91 -5.15
N LYS A 35 13.35 1.78 -4.51
CA LYS A 35 11.95 1.55 -4.15
C LYS A 35 11.05 2.32 -5.13
N ALA A 36 10.21 1.61 -5.88
CA ALA A 36 9.16 2.23 -6.67
C ALA A 36 7.87 2.39 -5.84
N GLU A 37 6.86 3.03 -6.43
CA GLU A 37 5.58 3.31 -5.80
C GLU A 37 4.89 2.03 -5.30
N LYS A 38 4.15 2.16 -4.19
CA LYS A 38 3.52 1.02 -3.51
C LYS A 38 2.28 0.61 -4.30
N HIS A 39 2.17 -0.65 -4.69
CA HIS A 39 1.04 -1.15 -5.47
C HIS A 39 0.14 -2.02 -4.57
N ASN A 40 -1.06 -1.52 -4.26
CA ASN A 40 -2.06 -2.31 -3.55
C ASN A 40 -2.75 -3.24 -4.55
N VAL A 41 -2.39 -4.53 -4.53
CA VAL A 41 -3.02 -5.52 -5.41
C VAL A 41 -4.45 -5.87 -4.94
N PHE A 42 -4.76 -5.70 -3.65
CA PHE A 42 -6.12 -5.74 -3.13
C PHE A 42 -6.76 -4.34 -3.17
N HIS A 43 -6.90 -3.76 -4.35
CA HIS A 43 -7.95 -2.78 -4.52
C HIS A 43 -9.28 -3.53 -4.36
N ARG A 44 -9.91 -3.41 -3.19
CA ARG A 44 -11.34 -3.67 -3.04
C ARG A 44 -12.05 -2.67 -3.95
N VAL A 45 -12.27 -3.05 -5.21
CA VAL A 45 -13.16 -2.36 -6.13
C VAL A 45 -14.53 -2.37 -5.45
N GLY A 46 -14.92 -1.26 -4.82
CA GLY A 46 -16.19 -1.11 -4.10
C GLY A 46 -16.14 -0.68 -2.62
N VAL A 47 -14.97 -0.61 -1.94
CA VAL A 47 -14.92 -0.19 -0.51
C VAL A 47 -14.19 1.15 -0.30
N ALA A 48 -13.45 1.63 -1.30
CA ALA A 48 -12.77 2.92 -1.23
C ALA A 48 -13.76 4.10 -1.18
N GLU A 49 -14.88 4.01 -1.89
CA GLU A 49 -15.88 5.08 -1.92
C GLU A 49 -16.58 5.24 -0.56
N ALA A 50 -16.96 4.12 0.08
CA ALA A 50 -17.61 4.13 1.39
C ALA A 50 -16.69 4.68 2.51
N ALA A 51 -15.40 4.34 2.49
CA ALA A 51 -14.45 4.84 3.48
C ALA A 51 -14.08 6.32 3.28
N VAL A 52 -14.08 6.80 2.03
CA VAL A 52 -13.86 8.21 1.70
C VAL A 52 -15.10 9.05 2.03
N ALA A 53 -16.31 8.52 1.78
CA ALA A 53 -17.57 9.15 2.19
C ALA A 53 -17.65 9.29 3.72
N ALA A 54 -17.35 8.22 4.47
CA ALA A 54 -17.35 8.26 5.93
C ALA A 54 -16.34 9.28 6.50
N LYS A 55 -15.15 9.42 5.88
CA LYS A 55 -14.17 10.45 6.26
C LYS A 55 -14.64 11.87 5.92
N LYS A 56 -15.41 12.04 4.84
CA LYS A 56 -15.96 13.35 4.44
C LYS A 56 -17.08 13.80 5.38
N GLU A 57 -17.93 12.87 5.81
CA GLU A 57 -18.99 13.12 6.79
C GLU A 57 -18.42 13.46 8.17
N ALA A 58 -17.42 12.72 8.66
CA ALA A 58 -16.75 13.02 9.93
C ALA A 58 -16.11 14.41 9.95
N LYS A 59 -15.51 14.84 8.83
CA LYS A 59 -14.91 16.19 8.73
C LYS A 59 -15.95 17.31 8.66
N ALA A 60 -17.17 17.01 8.19
CA ALA A 60 -18.27 17.96 8.12
C ALA A 60 -18.98 18.17 9.47
N THR A 61 -19.00 17.16 10.34
CA THR A 61 -19.53 17.29 11.71
C THR A 61 -18.60 18.08 12.62
N GLU A 62 -17.28 17.95 12.46
CA GLU A 62 -16.29 18.73 13.23
C GLU A 62 -16.33 20.23 12.88
N THR A 63 -16.68 20.61 11.65
CA THR A 63 -16.75 22.02 11.22
C THR A 63 -18.07 22.72 11.54
N LYS A 64 -19.10 21.99 11.98
CA LYS A 64 -20.38 22.58 12.43
C LYS A 64 -20.48 22.74 13.95
N ALA A 65 -19.52 22.19 14.70
CA ALA A 65 -19.47 22.22 16.16
C ALA A 65 -18.43 23.21 16.72
N ALA A 66 -17.76 23.98 15.85
CA ALA A 66 -16.85 25.08 16.18
C ALA A 66 -17.47 26.40 15.72
#